data_AF-A0A7J4EV08-F1
#
_entry.id   AF-A0A7J4EV08-F1
#
_cell.length_a   1.000
_cell.length_b   1.000
_cell.length_c   1.000
_cell.angle_alpha   90.00
_cell.angle_beta   90.00
_cell.angle_gamma   90.00
#
_symmetry.space_group_name_H-M   'P 1'
#
loop_
_entity.id
_entity.type
_entity.pdbx_description
1 polymer ?
#
loop_
_entity_poly.entity_id
_entity_poly.type
_entity_poly.pdbx_seq_one_letter_code
_entity_poly.pdbx_strand_id
1 'polypeptide(L)'
;MGVSLRTLKERIYNPKVYNTLELIGILCTLEILISFILSTYNPPYEHILIKLDFISISILSFHFLYKLIGTRDKLKFLGNIYNIIDAVVIGAFILYLLQIWATNAIISLRIINAVRILVLLRIVKFKHLKLSREMINFITILTYSFIISSFIWLVENEANLGINNFADAFYFTVISLTTVGYGDITPVTPWGKGIIVVSILYLVSGLITKIQSLLYRELEGKRDRE
;
A
#
# COMPACT_ATOMS: atom_id res chain seq x y z
N MET A 1 -9.01 -8.87 -43.49
CA MET A 1 -8.10 -7.88 -42.86
C MET A 1 -7.89 -8.26 -41.39
N GLY A 2 -6.95 -9.17 -41.10
CA GLY A 2 -6.56 -9.48 -39.72
C GLY A 2 -5.44 -8.54 -39.31
N VAL A 3 -5.75 -7.50 -38.53
CA VAL A 3 -4.70 -6.68 -37.92
C VAL A 3 -3.90 -7.59 -37.00
N SER A 4 -2.63 -7.82 -37.33
CA SER A 4 -1.74 -8.63 -36.50
C SER A 4 -1.70 -8.05 -35.09
N LEU A 5 -1.83 -8.91 -34.07
CA LEU A 5 -1.70 -8.52 -32.66
C LEU A 5 -0.39 -7.79 -32.37
N ARG A 6 0.65 -7.92 -33.22
CA ARG A 6 1.89 -7.11 -33.19
C ARG A 6 1.64 -5.63 -33.48
N THR A 7 0.95 -5.32 -34.57
CA THR A 7 0.69 -3.94 -35.02
C THR A 7 -0.26 -3.16 -34.11
N LEU A 8 -1.19 -3.84 -33.42
CA LEU A 8 -2.01 -3.21 -32.38
C LEU A 8 -1.19 -2.93 -31.10
N LYS A 9 -0.24 -3.80 -30.74
CA LYS A 9 0.60 -3.67 -29.53
C LYS A 9 1.58 -2.50 -29.58
N GLU A 10 2.29 -2.33 -30.69
CA GLU A 10 3.22 -1.20 -30.89
C GLU A 10 2.50 0.14 -31.00
N ARG A 11 1.23 0.12 -31.44
CA ARG A 11 0.41 1.33 -31.59
C ARG A 11 -0.27 1.75 -30.28
N ILE A 12 -0.59 0.80 -29.41
CA ILE A 12 -1.21 1.07 -28.10
C ILE A 12 -0.15 1.44 -27.05
N TYR A 13 1.02 0.79 -27.05
CA TYR A 13 2.01 0.97 -25.99
C TYR A 13 2.94 2.16 -26.26
N ASN A 14 2.54 3.35 -25.80
CA ASN A 14 3.42 4.52 -25.76
C ASN A 14 4.06 4.65 -24.36
N PRO A 15 5.41 4.66 -24.24
CA PRO A 15 6.10 4.77 -22.96
C PRO A 15 5.72 6.02 -22.14
N LYS A 16 5.45 7.14 -22.82
CA LYS A 16 5.01 8.37 -22.15
C LYS A 16 3.62 8.20 -21.55
N VAL A 17 2.67 7.65 -22.31
CA VAL A 17 1.30 7.39 -21.85
C VAL A 17 1.31 6.40 -20.68
N TYR A 18 2.13 5.36 -20.75
CA TYR A 18 2.27 4.39 -19.66
C TYR A 18 2.73 5.07 -18.35
N ASN A 19 3.79 5.89 -18.42
CA ASN A 19 4.30 6.61 -17.24
C ASN A 19 3.28 7.61 -16.69
N THR A 20 2.55 8.33 -17.55
CA THR A 20 1.49 9.24 -17.14
C THR A 20 0.37 8.52 -16.43
N LEU A 21 -0.10 7.38 -16.97
CA LEU A 21 -1.13 6.57 -16.32
C LEU A 21 -0.65 5.98 -14.99
N GLU A 22 0.64 5.62 -14.87
CA GLU A 22 1.21 5.16 -13.61
C GLU A 22 1.24 6.27 -12.55
N LEU A 23 1.58 7.50 -12.95
CA LEU A 23 1.53 8.67 -12.06
C LEU A 23 0.10 8.98 -11.61
N ILE A 24 -0.87 8.96 -12.53
CA ILE A 24 -2.29 9.13 -12.21
C ILE A 24 -2.75 8.06 -11.22
N GLY A 25 -2.36 6.80 -11.42
CA GLY A 25 -2.70 5.72 -10.50
C GLY A 25 -2.14 5.92 -9.08
N ILE A 26 -0.93 6.47 -8.95
CA ILE A 26 -0.37 6.84 -7.65
C ILE A 26 -1.15 7.98 -7.00
N LEU A 27 -1.53 9.01 -7.76
CA LEU A 27 -2.34 10.11 -7.25
C LEU A 27 -3.72 9.65 -6.77
N CYS A 28 -4.41 8.80 -7.54
CA CYS A 28 -5.65 8.17 -7.11
C CYS A 28 -5.45 7.35 -5.82
N THR A 29 -4.34 6.62 -5.71
CA THR A 29 -4.02 5.87 -4.48
C THR A 29 -3.85 6.79 -3.28
N LEU A 30 -3.15 7.91 -3.43
CA LEU A 30 -2.97 8.91 -2.37
C LEU A 30 -4.30 9.53 -1.95
N GLU A 31 -5.15 9.87 -2.91
CA GLU A 31 -6.49 10.40 -2.65
C GLU A 31 -7.34 9.41 -1.85
N ILE A 32 -7.42 8.15 -2.28
CA ILE A 32 -8.14 7.09 -1.58
C ILE A 32 -7.61 6.90 -0.14
N LEU A 33 -6.29 7.01 0.06
CA LEU A 33 -5.69 6.91 1.39
C LEU A 33 -6.11 8.08 2.29
N ILE A 34 -6.10 9.31 1.76
CA ILE A 34 -6.56 10.49 2.49
C ILE A 34 -8.05 10.36 2.82
N SER A 35 -8.86 9.94 1.84
CA SER A 35 -10.28 9.66 2.00
C SER A 35 -10.53 8.62 3.11
N PHE A 36 -9.76 7.53 3.13
CA PHE A 36 -9.80 6.52 4.19
C PHE A 36 -9.50 7.10 5.57
N ILE A 37 -8.39 7.83 5.72
CA ILE A 37 -8.01 8.46 7.01
C ILE A 37 -9.15 9.37 7.48
N LEU A 38 -9.64 10.26 6.62
CA LEU A 38 -10.73 11.17 6.95
C LEU A 38 -12.01 10.42 7.33
N SER A 39 -12.34 9.32 6.66
CA SER A 39 -13.51 8.51 7.00
C SER A 39 -13.47 7.94 8.42
N THR A 40 -12.28 7.73 9.00
CA THR A 40 -12.14 7.25 10.40
C THR A 40 -12.48 8.30 11.45
N TYR A 41 -12.60 9.57 11.05
CA TYR A 41 -13.07 10.66 11.93
C TYR A 41 -14.58 10.86 11.88
N ASN A 42 -15.31 10.04 11.12
CA ASN A 42 -16.75 10.15 10.88
C ASN A 42 -17.21 11.59 10.49
N PRO A 43 -16.62 12.20 9.45
CA PRO A 43 -16.90 13.58 9.10
C PRO A 43 -18.30 13.74 8.49
N PRO A 44 -18.92 14.93 8.60
CA PRO A 44 -20.26 15.19 8.07
C PRO A 44 -20.36 15.13 6.52
N TYR A 45 -19.23 14.94 5.83
CA TYR A 45 -19.10 14.88 4.38
C TYR A 45 -18.68 13.50 3.85
N GLU A 46 -18.94 12.42 4.59
CA GLU A 46 -18.60 11.04 4.18
C GLU A 46 -19.09 10.68 2.77
N HIS A 47 -20.29 11.15 2.38
CA HIS A 47 -20.84 10.90 1.05
C HIS A 47 -19.98 11.47 -0.08
N ILE A 48 -19.26 12.57 0.15
CA ILE A 48 -18.35 13.18 -0.83
C ILE A 48 -17.11 12.29 -0.97
N LEU A 49 -16.58 11.79 0.14
CA LEU A 49 -15.42 10.88 0.16
C LEU A 49 -15.72 9.60 -0.63
N ILE A 50 -16.89 8.98 -0.42
CA ILE A 50 -17.31 7.78 -1.16
C ILE A 50 -17.42 8.07 -2.68
N LYS A 51 -17.91 9.24 -3.07
CA LYS A 51 -17.98 9.64 -4.50
C LYS A 51 -16.59 9.82 -5.10
N LEU A 52 -15.65 10.41 -4.37
CA LEU A 52 -14.27 10.56 -4.83
C LEU A 52 -13.57 9.20 -4.95
N ASP A 53 -13.73 8.32 -3.95
CA ASP A 53 -13.22 6.95 -4.00
C ASP A 53 -13.73 6.20 -5.24
N PHE A 54 -15.02 6.36 -5.56
CA PHE A 54 -15.62 5.75 -6.76
C PHE A 54 -14.95 6.23 -8.05
N ILE A 55 -14.69 7.55 -8.16
CA ILE A 55 -14.01 8.13 -9.33
C ILE A 55 -12.59 7.59 -9.43
N SER A 56 -11.82 7.63 -8.34
CA SER A 56 -10.45 7.14 -8.30
C SER A 56 -10.35 5.65 -8.63
N ILE A 57 -11.26 4.82 -8.12
CA ILE A 57 -11.29 3.38 -8.42
C ILE A 57 -11.71 3.11 -9.86
N SER A 58 -12.62 3.90 -10.42
CA SER A 58 -12.98 3.80 -11.84
C SER A 58 -11.76 4.07 -12.72
N ILE A 59 -11.01 5.14 -12.43
CA ILE A 59 -9.76 5.47 -13.14
C ILE A 59 -8.73 4.35 -13.01
N LEU A 60 -8.54 3.79 -11.80
CA LEU A 60 -7.64 2.67 -11.55
C LEU A 60 -8.06 1.39 -12.30
N SER A 61 -9.37 1.15 -12.42
CA SER A 61 -9.90 0.02 -13.18
C SER A 61 -9.57 0.14 -14.66
N PHE A 62 -9.76 1.33 -15.25
CA PHE A 62 -9.33 1.59 -16.62
C PHE A 62 -7.82 1.43 -16.80
N HIS A 63 -7.01 1.93 -15.86
CA HIS A 63 -5.56 1.76 -15.88
C HIS A 63 -5.13 0.29 -15.84
N PHE A 64 -5.74 -0.50 -14.96
CA PHE A 64 -5.48 -1.93 -14.84
C PHE A 64 -5.85 -2.67 -16.13
N LEU A 65 -7.01 -2.38 -16.72
CA LEU A 65 -7.44 -2.96 -18.00
C LEU A 65 -6.49 -2.59 -19.14
N TYR A 66 -6.05 -1.34 -19.22
CA TYR A 66 -5.06 -0.88 -20.20
C TYR A 66 -3.77 -1.72 -20.11
N LYS A 67 -3.25 -1.94 -18.89
CA LYS A 67 -2.06 -2.78 -18.66
C LYS A 67 -2.30 -4.26 -19.00
N LEU A 68 -3.47 -4.79 -18.64
CA LEU A 68 -3.83 -6.18 -18.88
C LEU A 68 -3.91 -6.50 -20.39
N ILE A 69 -4.49 -5.58 -21.18
CA ILE A 69 -4.58 -5.72 -22.65
C ILE A 69 -3.20 -5.53 -23.30
N GLY A 70 -2.39 -4.59 -22.78
CA GLY A 70 -1.05 -4.29 -23.31
C GLY A 70 -0.02 -5.39 -23.07
N THR A 71 -0.19 -6.24 -22.04
CA THR A 71 0.82 -7.26 -21.68
C THR A 71 0.74 -8.51 -22.57
N ARG A 72 1.89 -9.16 -22.82
CA ARG A 72 1.96 -10.41 -23.63
C ARG A 72 1.57 -11.64 -22.84
N ASP A 73 2.13 -11.77 -21.66
CA ASP A 73 1.92 -12.90 -20.77
C ASP A 73 1.04 -12.46 -19.59
N LYS A 74 -0.25 -12.80 -19.67
CA LYS A 74 -1.24 -12.43 -18.65
C LYS A 74 -0.98 -13.14 -17.33
N LEU A 75 -0.41 -14.35 -17.35
CA LEU A 75 -0.11 -15.09 -16.13
C LEU A 75 1.06 -14.44 -15.39
N LYS A 76 2.11 -14.05 -16.12
CA LYS A 76 3.22 -13.29 -15.53
C LYS A 76 2.81 -11.90 -15.05
N PHE A 77 1.86 -11.26 -15.75
CA PHE A 77 1.28 -9.99 -15.31
C PHE A 77 0.54 -10.15 -13.96
N LEU A 78 -0.31 -11.16 -13.84
CA LEU A 78 -1.07 -11.46 -12.63
C LEU A 78 -0.21 -12.04 -11.51
N GLY A 79 0.97 -12.58 -11.79
CA GLY A 79 1.93 -13.02 -10.77
C GLY A 79 2.73 -11.88 -10.11
N ASN A 80 2.60 -10.64 -10.60
CA ASN A 80 3.29 -9.49 -10.02
C ASN A 80 2.50 -8.93 -8.83
N ILE A 81 3.13 -8.87 -7.65
CA ILE A 81 2.50 -8.40 -6.40
C ILE A 81 1.75 -7.06 -6.55
N TYR A 82 2.30 -6.13 -7.33
CA TYR A 82 1.67 -4.83 -7.55
C TYR A 82 0.35 -4.97 -8.31
N ASN A 83 0.33 -5.77 -9.38
CA ASN A 83 -0.87 -5.98 -10.18
C ASN A 83 -1.91 -6.82 -9.44
N ILE A 84 -1.47 -7.73 -8.56
CA ILE A 84 -2.37 -8.48 -7.66
C ILE A 84 -3.09 -7.50 -6.73
N ILE A 85 -2.35 -6.57 -6.12
CA ILE A 85 -2.95 -5.56 -5.24
C ILE A 85 -3.98 -4.73 -6.00
N ASP A 86 -3.66 -4.24 -7.20
CA ASP A 86 -4.62 -3.50 -8.04
C ASP A 86 -5.88 -4.33 -8.34
N ALA A 87 -5.70 -5.62 -8.69
CA ALA A 87 -6.82 -6.51 -9.00
C ALA A 87 -7.71 -6.79 -7.78
N VAL A 88 -7.11 -7.07 -6.61
CA VAL A 88 -7.83 -7.29 -5.35
C VAL A 88 -8.65 -6.06 -4.97
N VAL A 89 -8.08 -4.88 -5.16
CA VAL A 89 -8.70 -3.58 -4.90
C VAL A 89 -9.90 -3.31 -5.80
N ILE A 90 -9.74 -3.52 -7.11
CA ILE A 90 -10.82 -3.36 -8.08
C ILE A 90 -11.93 -4.39 -7.78
N GLY A 91 -11.55 -5.64 -7.49
CA GLY A 91 -12.49 -6.70 -7.13
C GLY A 91 -13.28 -6.37 -5.86
N ALA A 92 -12.60 -5.93 -4.80
CA ALA A 92 -13.22 -5.51 -3.54
C ALA A 92 -14.25 -4.39 -3.76
N PHE A 93 -13.94 -3.44 -4.63
CA PHE A 93 -14.87 -2.36 -4.95
C PHE A 93 -16.08 -2.80 -5.79
N ILE A 94 -15.87 -3.71 -6.75
CA ILE A 94 -16.97 -4.29 -7.52
C ILE A 94 -17.92 -5.05 -6.58
N LEU A 95 -17.39 -5.81 -5.62
CA LEU A 95 -18.20 -6.48 -4.60
C LEU A 95 -19.01 -5.48 -3.76
N TYR A 96 -18.38 -4.37 -3.35
CA TYR A 96 -19.08 -3.27 -2.68
C TYR A 96 -20.25 -2.72 -3.53
N LEU A 97 -20.02 -2.44 -4.82
CA LEU A 97 -21.02 -1.86 -5.72
C LEU A 97 -22.20 -2.80 -5.98
N LEU A 98 -21.94 -4.10 -6.10
CA LEU A 98 -22.98 -5.09 -6.38
C LEU A 98 -23.86 -5.38 -5.15
N GLN A 99 -23.55 -4.82 -3.98
CA GLN A 99 -24.22 -5.11 -2.69
C GLN A 99 -24.32 -6.61 -2.40
N ILE A 100 -23.46 -7.42 -3.01
CA ILE A 100 -23.36 -8.85 -2.75
C ILE A 100 -22.67 -8.92 -1.39
N TRP A 101 -23.35 -9.53 -0.41
CA TRP A 101 -23.04 -9.56 1.03
C TRP A 101 -23.50 -8.32 1.81
N ALA A 102 -24.70 -8.45 2.39
CA ALA A 102 -25.36 -7.46 3.24
C ALA A 102 -24.49 -7.04 4.45
N THR A 103 -24.51 -5.72 4.70
CA THR A 103 -24.22 -4.96 5.94
C THR A 103 -22.87 -5.16 6.67
N ASN A 104 -22.33 -6.38 6.82
CA ASN A 104 -21.09 -6.65 7.56
C ASN A 104 -19.84 -6.74 6.67
N ALA A 105 -20.00 -6.93 5.35
CA ALA A 105 -18.88 -6.96 4.41
C ALA A 105 -18.23 -5.58 4.19
N ILE A 106 -18.97 -4.50 4.47
CA ILE A 106 -18.54 -3.11 4.19
C ILE A 106 -17.32 -2.72 5.04
N ILE A 107 -17.24 -3.16 6.30
CA ILE A 107 -16.11 -2.91 7.20
C ILE A 107 -14.88 -3.73 6.75
N SER A 108 -15.08 -4.97 6.31
CA SER A 108 -14.00 -5.84 5.80
C SER A 108 -13.39 -5.33 4.48
N LEU A 109 -14.18 -4.68 3.63
CA LEU A 109 -13.71 -4.11 2.36
C LEU A 109 -12.86 -2.83 2.55
N ARG A 110 -13.05 -2.07 3.64
CA ARG A 110 -12.21 -0.90 3.96
C ARG A 110 -10.77 -1.30 4.30
N ILE A 111 -10.54 -2.50 4.86
CA ILE A 111 -9.20 -3.04 5.18
C ILE A 111 -8.40 -3.34 3.91
N ILE A 112 -9.07 -3.80 2.85
CA ILE A 112 -8.41 -4.05 1.56
C ILE A 112 -7.80 -2.75 1.01
N ASN A 113 -8.32 -1.59 1.41
CA ASN A 113 -7.75 -0.30 1.04
C ASN A 113 -6.45 0.00 1.78
N ALA A 114 -6.23 -0.55 2.98
CA ALA A 114 -4.95 -0.42 3.67
C ALA A 114 -3.79 -1.06 2.90
N VAL A 115 -4.04 -2.20 2.26
CA VAL A 115 -3.06 -2.91 1.42
C VAL A 115 -2.63 -2.06 0.22
N ARG A 116 -3.46 -1.09 -0.20
CA ARG A 116 -3.14 -0.16 -1.32
C ARG A 116 -1.93 0.71 -1.03
N ILE A 117 -1.57 0.99 0.23
CA ILE A 117 -0.39 1.80 0.53
C ILE A 117 0.90 1.22 -0.08
N LEU A 118 0.97 -0.11 -0.26
CA LEU A 118 2.07 -0.80 -0.96
C LEU A 118 2.22 -0.35 -2.42
N VAL A 119 1.17 0.17 -3.05
CA VAL A 119 1.21 0.74 -4.40
C VAL A 119 2.07 2.00 -4.45
N LEU A 120 2.20 2.76 -3.34
CA LEU A 120 3.10 3.92 -3.28
C LEU A 120 4.56 3.52 -3.49
N LEU A 121 4.97 2.31 -3.12
CA LEU A 121 6.32 1.81 -3.37
C LEU A 121 6.67 1.73 -4.87
N ARG A 122 5.68 1.80 -5.77
CA ARG A 122 5.94 1.92 -7.22
C ARG A 122 6.65 3.21 -7.58
N ILE A 123 6.56 4.25 -6.75
CA ILE A 123 7.26 5.53 -6.99
C ILE A 123 8.78 5.33 -7.15
N VAL A 124 9.34 4.31 -6.49
CA VAL A 124 10.75 3.93 -6.56
C VAL A 124 11.16 3.47 -7.97
N LYS A 125 10.22 3.02 -8.80
CA LYS A 125 10.48 2.58 -10.18
C LYS A 125 10.56 3.74 -11.18
N PHE A 126 10.14 4.94 -10.79
CA PHE A 126 10.20 6.10 -11.67
C PHE A 126 11.63 6.59 -11.81
N LYS A 127 12.31 6.17 -12.89
CA LYS A 127 13.70 6.55 -13.19
C LYS A 127 13.96 8.06 -13.23
N HIS A 128 12.93 8.87 -13.48
CA HIS A 128 13.01 10.34 -13.48
C HIS A 128 13.13 10.93 -12.08
N LEU A 129 12.57 10.26 -11.07
CA LEU A 129 12.72 10.62 -9.66
C LEU A 129 14.02 9.96 -9.19
N LYS A 130 15.14 10.68 -9.25
CA LYS A 130 16.43 10.23 -8.69
C LYS A 130 16.34 10.22 -7.16
N LEU A 131 15.58 9.28 -6.61
CA LEU A 131 15.42 9.13 -5.16
C LEU A 131 16.71 8.60 -4.55
N SER A 132 17.20 9.27 -3.52
CA SER A 132 18.33 8.77 -2.74
C SER A 132 17.96 7.45 -2.06
N ARG A 133 18.96 6.64 -1.74
CA ARG A 133 18.75 5.37 -1.00
C ARG A 133 18.06 5.62 0.34
N GLU A 134 18.36 6.75 1.00
CA GLU A 134 17.71 7.13 2.25
C GLU A 134 16.25 7.51 2.08
N MET A 135 15.89 8.21 0.99
CA MET A 135 14.49 8.52 0.69
C MET A 135 13.68 7.24 0.41
N ILE A 136 14.26 6.27 -0.29
CA ILE A 136 13.62 4.96 -0.52
C ILE A 136 13.41 4.21 0.80
N ASN A 137 14.42 4.19 1.68
CA ASN A 137 14.29 3.58 3.00
C ASN A 137 13.19 4.26 3.82
N PHE A 138 13.15 5.60 3.82
CA PHE A 138 12.14 6.39 4.51
C PHE A 138 10.72 6.07 4.01
N ILE A 139 10.51 6.10 2.69
CA ILE A 139 9.20 5.75 2.09
C ILE A 139 8.81 4.31 2.43
N THR A 140 9.77 3.39 2.46
CA THR A 140 9.52 1.98 2.82
C THR A 140 9.08 1.84 4.28
N ILE A 141 9.78 2.49 5.20
CA ILE A 141 9.42 2.49 6.63
C ILE A 141 8.06 3.16 6.83
N LEU A 142 7.81 4.31 6.20
CA LEU A 142 6.53 5.01 6.29
C LEU A 142 5.37 4.15 5.76
N THR A 143 5.55 3.50 4.62
CA THR A 143 4.59 2.56 4.05
C THR A 143 4.32 1.42 5.01
N TYR A 144 5.38 0.83 5.57
CA TYR A 144 5.27 -0.26 6.54
C TYR A 144 4.48 0.16 7.79
N SER A 145 4.82 1.30 8.40
CA SER A 145 4.10 1.84 9.56
C SER A 145 2.61 2.03 9.25
N PHE A 146 2.27 2.55 8.07
CA PHE A 146 0.88 2.76 7.66
C PHE A 146 0.09 1.44 7.54
N ILE A 147 0.72 0.38 6.99
CA ILE A 147 0.10 -0.96 6.91
C ILE A 147 -0.23 -1.48 8.30
N ILE A 148 0.77 -1.47 9.19
CA ILE A 148 0.59 -1.97 10.56
C ILE A 148 -0.50 -1.17 11.28
N SER A 149 -0.47 0.16 11.15
CA SER A 149 -1.48 1.06 11.74
C SER A 149 -2.90 0.73 11.27
N SER A 150 -3.05 0.35 10.00
CA SER A 150 -4.36 -0.02 9.45
C SER A 150 -4.88 -1.33 10.04
N PHE A 151 -4.00 -2.33 10.22
CA PHE A 151 -4.37 -3.58 10.88
C PHE A 151 -4.64 -3.40 12.36
N ILE A 152 -3.90 -2.52 13.04
CA ILE A 152 -4.16 -2.17 14.44
C ILE A 152 -5.50 -1.47 14.57
N TRP A 153 -5.77 -0.45 13.75
CA TRP A 153 -7.06 0.22 13.74
C TRP A 153 -8.20 -0.78 13.51
N LEU A 154 -8.04 -1.71 12.57
CA LEU A 154 -9.04 -2.75 12.32
C LEU A 154 -9.40 -3.56 13.58
N VAL A 155 -8.39 -4.09 14.28
CA VAL A 155 -8.63 -5.03 15.37
C VAL A 155 -8.90 -4.34 16.70
N GLU A 156 -8.48 -3.07 16.86
CA GLU A 156 -8.60 -2.34 18.12
C GLU A 156 -9.71 -1.28 18.13
N ASN A 157 -10.14 -0.73 16.98
CA ASN A 157 -11.15 0.36 16.90
C ASN A 157 -12.38 0.13 17.79
N GLU A 158 -12.96 -1.07 17.75
CA GLU A 158 -14.18 -1.37 18.51
C GLU A 158 -13.91 -1.79 19.96
N ALA A 159 -12.68 -2.20 20.28
CA ALA A 159 -12.31 -2.81 21.55
C ALA A 159 -11.49 -1.90 22.47
N ASN A 160 -10.85 -0.86 21.92
CA ASN A 160 -9.84 -0.05 22.59
C ASN A 160 -10.23 1.42 22.61
N LEU A 161 -10.55 1.95 23.79
CA LEU A 161 -10.88 3.37 23.99
C LEU A 161 -9.73 4.32 23.64
N GLY A 162 -8.48 3.81 23.62
CA GLY A 162 -7.30 4.58 23.23
C GLY A 162 -7.14 4.74 21.70
N ILE A 163 -7.92 4.02 20.88
CA ILE A 163 -7.83 4.05 19.42
C ILE A 163 -9.20 4.42 18.84
N ASN A 164 -9.45 5.71 18.68
CA ASN A 164 -10.74 6.22 18.21
C ASN A 164 -10.76 6.45 16.69
N ASN A 165 -9.60 6.75 16.11
CA ASN A 165 -9.44 7.02 14.69
C ASN A 165 -8.13 6.42 14.17
N PHE A 166 -7.90 6.52 12.87
CA PHE A 166 -6.68 5.99 12.26
C PHE A 166 -5.40 6.67 12.77
N ALA A 167 -5.45 7.97 13.09
CA ALA A 167 -4.26 8.68 13.55
C ALA A 167 -3.80 8.19 14.94
N ASP A 168 -4.72 7.80 15.82
CA ASP A 168 -4.37 7.20 17.11
C ASP A 168 -3.61 5.87 16.91
N ALA A 169 -4.12 5.02 16.01
CA ALA A 169 -3.44 3.77 15.63
C ALA A 169 -2.09 4.02 14.95
N PHE A 170 -1.99 5.06 14.13
CA PHE A 170 -0.75 5.46 13.46
C PHE A 170 0.28 5.99 14.46
N TYR A 171 -0.14 6.85 15.37
CA TYR A 171 0.67 7.34 16.46
C TYR A 171 1.21 6.18 17.31
N PHE A 172 0.32 5.29 17.79
CA PHE A 172 0.71 4.10 18.55
C PHE A 172 1.74 3.23 17.80
N THR A 173 1.50 3.00 16.51
CA THR A 173 2.41 2.21 15.66
C THR A 173 3.78 2.88 15.53
N VAL A 174 3.82 4.20 15.28
CA VAL A 174 5.07 4.94 15.13
C VAL A 174 5.87 4.94 16.43
N ILE A 175 5.26 5.23 17.58
CA ILE A 175 5.99 5.25 18.86
C ILE A 175 6.45 3.84 19.27
N SER A 176 5.74 2.80 18.86
CA SER A 176 6.11 1.40 19.11
C SER A 176 7.26 0.94 18.23
N LEU A 177 7.18 1.20 16.92
CA LEU A 177 8.23 0.83 15.95
C LEU A 177 9.52 1.63 16.14
N THR A 178 9.41 2.87 16.62
CA THR A 178 10.57 3.70 16.97
C THR A 178 11.09 3.41 18.38
N THR A 179 10.50 2.46 19.11
CA THR A 179 10.86 2.08 20.48
C THR A 179 10.77 3.21 21.52
N VAL A 180 10.05 4.29 21.21
CA VAL A 180 9.77 5.39 22.16
C VAL A 180 8.82 4.92 23.25
N GLY A 181 7.72 4.26 22.87
CA GLY A 181 6.83 3.53 23.78
C GLY A 181 6.32 4.32 24.98
N TYR A 182 5.62 5.44 24.76
CA TYR A 182 5.07 6.26 25.85
C TYR A 182 4.13 5.51 26.81
N GLY A 183 3.49 4.43 26.33
CA GLY A 183 2.62 3.57 27.13
C GLY A 183 1.22 4.14 27.38
N ASP A 184 0.87 5.23 26.70
CA ASP A 184 -0.44 5.87 26.72
C ASP A 184 -1.50 5.07 25.95
N ILE A 185 -1.11 4.41 24.86
CA ILE A 185 -1.95 3.49 24.10
C ILE A 185 -1.28 2.11 24.09
N THR A 186 -2.04 1.07 24.42
CA THR A 186 -1.59 -0.33 24.32
C THR A 186 -2.69 -1.19 23.69
N PRO A 187 -2.34 -2.22 22.91
CA PRO A 187 -3.32 -3.08 22.27
C PRO A 187 -3.97 -3.97 23.33
N VAL A 188 -5.30 -3.99 23.36
CA VAL A 188 -6.06 -4.81 24.31
C VAL A 188 -6.44 -6.15 23.71
N THR A 189 -6.54 -6.24 22.38
CA THR A 189 -6.96 -7.48 21.71
C THR A 189 -5.79 -8.45 21.51
N PRO A 190 -6.05 -9.78 21.53
CA PRO A 190 -5.02 -10.77 21.20
C PRO A 190 -4.43 -10.57 19.79
N TRP A 191 -5.26 -10.18 18.82
CA TRP A 191 -4.83 -9.91 17.45
C TRP A 191 -3.93 -8.68 17.37
N GLY A 192 -4.29 -7.58 18.03
CA GLY A 192 -3.48 -6.36 18.07
C GLY A 192 -2.11 -6.59 18.70
N LYS A 193 -2.06 -7.37 19.80
CA LYS A 193 -0.81 -7.81 20.42
C LYS A 193 0.04 -8.63 19.45
N GLY A 194 -0.57 -9.61 18.78
CA GLY A 194 0.12 -10.45 17.80
C GLY A 194 0.69 -9.65 16.63
N ILE A 195 -0.09 -8.72 16.07
CA ILE A 195 0.33 -7.83 14.98
C ILE A 195 1.57 -7.04 15.40
N ILE A 196 1.57 -6.39 16.57
CA ILE A 196 2.73 -5.61 17.02
C ILE A 196 3.97 -6.46 17.25
N VAL A 197 3.83 -7.63 17.91
CA VAL A 197 4.96 -8.53 18.13
C VAL A 197 5.60 -8.95 16.82
N VAL A 198 4.80 -9.44 15.87
CA VAL A 198 5.30 -9.84 14.55
C VAL A 198 5.92 -8.64 13.82
N SER A 199 5.31 -7.46 13.94
CA SER A 199 5.78 -6.26 13.25
C SER A 199 7.15 -5.79 13.76
N ILE A 200 7.37 -5.83 15.07
CA ILE A 200 8.66 -5.47 15.67
C ILE A 200 9.72 -6.52 15.33
N LEU A 201 9.40 -7.81 15.41
CA LEU A 201 10.33 -8.89 15.03
C LEU A 201 10.78 -8.76 13.56
N TYR A 202 9.84 -8.46 12.66
CA TYR A 202 10.16 -8.22 11.26
C TYR A 202 11.10 -7.01 11.09
N LEU A 203 10.83 -5.89 11.76
CA LEU A 203 11.68 -4.70 11.71
C LEU A 203 13.09 -4.98 12.23
N VAL A 204 13.21 -5.69 13.36
CA VAL A 204 14.49 -6.10 13.93
C VAL A 204 15.25 -7.02 12.98
N SER A 205 14.59 -7.98 12.35
CA SER A 205 15.23 -8.89 11.37
C SER A 205 15.82 -8.12 10.17
N GLY A 206 15.12 -7.07 9.70
CA GLY A 206 15.59 -6.20 8.63
C GLY A 206 16.81 -5.38 9.02
N LEU A 207 16.83 -4.85 10.25
CA LEU A 207 17.99 -4.12 10.81
C LEU A 207 19.22 -5.02 10.90
N ILE A 208 19.06 -6.24 11.43
CA ILE A 208 20.15 -7.23 11.55
C ILE A 208 20.75 -7.54 10.17
N THR A 209 19.90 -7.81 9.17
CA THR A 209 20.34 -8.10 7.80
C THR A 209 21.13 -6.92 7.20
N LYS A 210 20.70 -5.69 7.47
CA LYS A 210 21.38 -4.49 6.98
C LYS A 210 22.73 -4.29 7.66
N ILE A 211 22.81 -4.45 8.98
CA ILE A 211 24.07 -4.39 9.74
C ILE A 211 25.03 -5.46 9.23
N GLN A 212 24.56 -6.69 9.06
CA GLN A 212 25.33 -7.79 8.50
C GLN A 212 25.90 -7.39 7.13
N SER A 213 25.07 -6.88 6.21
CA SER A 213 25.53 -6.45 4.89
C SER A 213 26.59 -5.34 4.90
N LEU A 214 26.55 -4.44 5.89
CA LEU A 214 27.53 -3.37 6.05
C LEU A 214 28.86 -3.92 6.58
N LEU A 215 28.81 -4.80 7.57
CA LEU A 215 30.00 -5.47 8.11
C LEU A 215 30.71 -6.31 7.04
N TYR A 216 29.96 -7.09 6.24
CA TYR A 216 30.55 -7.86 5.14
C TYR A 216 31.26 -6.96 4.11
N ARG A 217 30.65 -5.83 3.73
CA ARG A 217 31.28 -4.88 2.79
C ARG A 217 32.54 -4.24 3.34
N GLU A 218 32.61 -3.98 4.64
CA GLU A 218 33.80 -3.41 5.26
C GLU A 218 34.95 -4.44 5.34
N LEU A 219 34.62 -5.70 5.63
CA LEU A 219 35.60 -6.80 5.64
C LEU A 219 36.16 -7.08 4.23
N GLU A 220 35.32 -7.14 3.21
CA GLU A 220 35.77 -7.30 1.81
C GLU A 220 36.63 -6.11 1.36
N GLY A 221 36.21 -4.87 1.67
CA GLY A 221 37.00 -3.69 1.33
C GLY A 221 38.32 -3.54 2.10
N LYS A 222 38.53 -4.30 3.19
CA LYS A 222 39.85 -4.44 3.84
C LYS A 222 40.69 -5.51 3.15
N ARG A 223 40.10 -6.64 2.77
CA ARG A 223 40.78 -7.74 2.06
C ARG A 223 41.31 -7.33 0.70
N ASP A 224 40.62 -6.45 -0.03
CA ASP A 224 41.08 -5.97 -1.35
C ASP A 224 42.20 -4.91 -1.27
N ARG A 225 42.56 -4.46 -0.06
CA ARG A 225 43.64 -3.48 0.19
C ARG A 225 44.93 -4.10 0.72
N GLU A 226 44.92 -5.38 1.05
CA GLU A 226 46.09 -6.19 1.44
C GLU A 226 46.62 -6.99 0.25
#